data_AF-A0A1E7N197-F1
#
_entry.id   AF-A0A1E7N197-F1
#
_cell.length_a   1.000
_cell.length_b   1.000
_cell.length_c   1.000
_cell.angle_alpha   90.00
_cell.angle_beta   90.00
_cell.angle_gamma   90.00
#
_symmetry.space_group_name_H-M   'P 1'
#
loop_
_entity.id
_entity.type
_entity.pdbx_description
1 polymer ?
#
loop_
_entity_poly.entity_id
_entity_poly.type
_entity_poly.pdbx_seq_one_letter_code
_entity_poly.pdbx_strand_id
1 'polypeptide(L)'
;MPGAQDSRARVARRIATAAAYGGGGLGLLGVGLVGLLLTESKLAIQAIGVLETVPPKADGVYGEAFADRCAAPQAPLVLAVLGDSTGAGLGVARARETPGALLAAGLASVAERPVRLVNVARSGGRSADLPGQLEQALRHRPDIAVIMIGANDVTRHSPAQVAVRQLGEAVAALRANGCEVVVGTCPDLGTIKPVRPPLRWVARRLSRQLAAAQTIAVVEAGGRTVSLGSLLGPEFAARPEMFAADRYHPSAQGYATAAMAVLPSVCAALGLWPEEERPSAAVPGESVLPVALAAAAAAGRAGTEVAAVEAEGTGRRWALLRHRLRVGAEAPTEPGADPGNTSASSHAGAGDG
;
A
#
# COMPACT_ATOMS: atom_id res chain seq x y z
N MET A 1 16.58 43.82 -41.86
CA MET A 1 17.24 43.29 -40.65
C MET A 1 17.59 41.81 -40.86
N PRO A 2 18.77 41.49 -41.45
CA PRO A 2 19.11 40.11 -41.85
C PRO A 2 19.68 39.22 -40.72
N GLY A 3 20.07 39.79 -39.57
CA GLY A 3 20.85 39.07 -38.55
C GLY A 3 20.12 38.04 -37.67
N ALA A 4 18.77 38.02 -37.66
CA ALA A 4 18.00 37.15 -36.77
C ALA A 4 17.82 35.71 -37.31
N GLN A 5 17.79 35.54 -38.64
CA GLN A 5 17.62 34.22 -39.27
C GLN A 5 18.93 33.42 -39.26
N ASP A 6 20.07 34.06 -39.49
CA ASP A 6 21.39 33.41 -39.44
C ASP A 6 21.79 32.95 -38.03
N SER A 7 21.29 33.63 -36.99
CA SER A 7 21.51 33.24 -35.59
C SER A 7 20.76 31.95 -35.24
N ARG A 8 19.49 31.83 -35.65
CA ARG A 8 18.68 30.62 -35.44
C ARG A 8 19.21 29.41 -36.20
N ALA A 9 19.68 29.61 -37.44
CA ALA A 9 20.29 28.54 -38.23
C ALA A 9 21.59 28.02 -37.61
N ARG A 10 22.42 28.89 -37.03
CA ARG A 10 23.66 28.49 -36.33
C ARG A 10 23.40 27.78 -35.00
N VAL A 11 22.38 28.19 -34.25
CA VAL A 11 21.97 27.51 -33.00
C VAL A 11 21.37 26.13 -33.31
N ALA A 12 20.50 26.02 -34.31
CA ALA A 12 19.95 24.74 -34.74
C ALA A 12 21.05 23.79 -35.24
N ARG A 13 22.03 24.30 -35.98
CA ARG A 13 23.16 23.51 -36.49
C ARG A 13 24.12 23.08 -35.37
N ARG A 14 24.30 23.88 -34.30
CA ARG A 14 25.06 23.52 -33.09
C ARG A 14 24.36 22.48 -32.21
N ILE A 15 23.03 22.55 -32.08
CA ILE A 15 22.25 21.54 -31.36
C ILE A 15 22.26 20.21 -32.13
N ALA A 16 22.14 20.25 -33.46
CA ALA A 16 22.22 19.08 -34.31
C ALA A 16 23.62 18.42 -34.31
N THR A 17 24.70 19.21 -34.26
CA THR A 17 26.08 18.67 -34.17
C THR A 17 26.44 18.14 -32.78
N ALA A 18 25.91 18.73 -31.70
CA ALA A 18 26.05 18.17 -30.36
C ALA A 18 25.33 16.81 -30.21
N ALA A 19 24.18 16.66 -30.87
CA ALA A 19 23.47 15.38 -30.97
C ALA A 19 24.22 14.34 -31.83
N ALA A 20 24.95 14.77 -32.86
CA ALA A 20 25.66 13.86 -33.76
C ALA A 20 27.01 13.34 -33.22
N TYR A 21 27.73 14.13 -32.42
CA TYR A 21 29.13 13.81 -32.07
C TYR A 21 29.47 13.71 -30.57
N GLY A 22 28.56 14.04 -29.66
CA GLY A 22 28.85 14.00 -28.21
C GLY A 22 27.79 13.39 -27.29
N GLY A 23 26.55 13.22 -27.75
CA GLY A 23 25.44 12.72 -26.92
C GLY A 23 24.38 11.87 -27.62
N GLY A 24 24.59 11.52 -28.90
CA GLY A 24 23.57 10.91 -29.77
C GLY A 24 23.10 9.52 -29.34
N GLY A 25 24.00 8.66 -28.87
CA GLY A 25 23.65 7.30 -28.44
C GLY A 25 22.77 7.30 -27.19
N LEU A 26 23.16 8.05 -26.15
CA LEU A 26 22.41 8.15 -24.90
C LEU A 26 21.08 8.91 -25.07
N GLY A 27 21.06 9.95 -25.90
CA GLY A 27 19.84 10.69 -26.23
C GLY A 27 18.83 9.84 -27.00
N LEU A 28 19.27 9.11 -28.04
CA LEU A 28 18.40 8.23 -28.83
C LEU A 28 17.93 7.01 -28.04
N LEU A 29 18.80 6.40 -27.23
CA LEU A 29 18.41 5.30 -26.33
C LEU A 29 17.42 5.76 -25.26
N GLY A 30 17.62 6.95 -24.69
CA GLY A 30 16.70 7.55 -23.72
C GLY A 30 15.33 7.85 -24.32
N VAL A 31 15.28 8.45 -25.52
CA VAL A 31 14.03 8.71 -26.25
C VAL A 31 13.33 7.40 -26.63
N GLY A 32 14.08 6.39 -27.09
CA GLY A 32 13.54 5.07 -27.39
C GLY A 32 12.92 4.37 -26.18
N LEU A 33 13.59 4.41 -25.02
CA LEU A 33 13.07 3.85 -23.77
C LEU A 33 11.80 4.57 -23.30
N VAL A 34 11.76 5.90 -23.36
CA VAL A 34 10.56 6.67 -23.04
C VAL A 34 9.41 6.31 -23.99
N GLY A 35 9.68 6.22 -25.30
CA GLY A 35 8.69 5.78 -26.28
C GLY A 35 8.15 4.39 -26.01
N LEU A 36 9.00 3.44 -25.61
CA LEU A 36 8.61 2.09 -25.21
C LEU A 36 7.70 2.13 -23.98
N LEU A 37 8.08 2.84 -22.91
CA LEU A 37 7.29 2.95 -21.69
C LEU A 37 5.91 3.57 -21.94
N LEU A 38 5.83 4.62 -22.77
CA LEU A 38 4.56 5.23 -23.16
C LEU A 38 3.69 4.27 -23.97
N THR A 39 4.29 3.47 -24.86
CA THR A 39 3.57 2.47 -25.65
C THR A 39 3.04 1.35 -24.76
N GLU A 40 3.86 0.82 -23.84
CA GLU A 40 3.43 -0.17 -22.85
C GLU A 40 2.34 0.38 -21.93
N SER A 41 2.42 1.66 -21.55
CA SER A 41 1.39 2.31 -20.73
C SER A 41 0.05 2.33 -21.46
N LYS A 42 0.03 2.69 -22.75
CA LYS A 42 -1.19 2.66 -23.57
C LYS A 42 -1.75 1.24 -23.70
N LEU A 43 -0.90 0.24 -23.97
CA LEU A 43 -1.32 -1.16 -24.05
C LEU A 43 -1.85 -1.68 -22.71
N ALA A 44 -1.22 -1.29 -21.59
CA ALA A 44 -1.67 -1.64 -20.26
C ALA A 44 -3.03 -1.01 -19.95
N ILE A 45 -3.24 0.28 -20.27
CA ILE A 45 -4.54 0.96 -20.09
C ILE A 45 -5.62 0.30 -20.95
N GLN A 46 -5.32 -0.09 -22.18
CA GLN A 46 -6.28 -0.80 -23.05
C GLN A 46 -6.58 -2.22 -22.54
N ALA A 47 -5.60 -2.88 -21.93
CA ALA A 47 -5.78 -4.20 -21.34
C ALA A 47 -6.45 -4.14 -19.96
N ILE A 48 -6.28 -3.06 -19.20
CA ILE A 48 -7.06 -2.84 -17.99
C ILE A 48 -8.50 -2.58 -18.44
N GLY A 49 -9.43 -3.43 -18.00
CA GLY A 49 -10.84 -3.24 -18.33
C GLY A 49 -11.35 -1.93 -17.75
N VAL A 50 -12.41 -1.37 -18.32
CA VAL A 50 -13.10 -0.24 -17.70
C VAL A 50 -14.19 -0.79 -16.80
N LEU A 51 -14.12 -0.51 -15.50
CA LEU A 51 -15.28 -0.64 -14.63
C LEU A 51 -16.11 0.64 -14.76
N GLU A 52 -17.21 0.56 -15.52
CA GLU A 52 -18.19 1.66 -15.62
C GLU A 52 -19.12 1.71 -14.39
N THR A 53 -18.95 0.78 -13.45
CA THR A 53 -19.77 0.67 -12.25
C THR A 53 -19.35 1.70 -11.20
N VAL A 54 -20.33 2.42 -10.65
CA VAL A 54 -20.14 3.24 -9.45
C VAL A 54 -19.94 2.29 -8.25
N PRO A 55 -18.94 2.52 -7.37
CA PRO A 55 -18.79 1.72 -6.16
C PRO A 55 -20.08 1.72 -5.32
N PRO A 56 -20.50 0.57 -4.76
CA PRO A 56 -21.71 0.50 -3.97
C PRO A 56 -21.55 1.33 -2.68
N LYS A 57 -22.58 2.10 -2.32
CA LYS A 57 -22.60 2.88 -1.08
C LYS A 57 -22.69 1.97 0.13
N ALA A 58 -21.73 2.06 1.03
CA ALA A 58 -21.61 1.20 2.21
C ALA A 58 -21.85 1.92 3.54
N ASP A 59 -22.04 3.24 3.52
CA ASP A 59 -22.35 4.04 4.71
C ASP A 59 -23.54 3.46 5.48
N GLY A 60 -23.40 3.38 6.80
CA GLY A 60 -24.39 2.73 7.66
C GLY A 60 -23.82 2.35 9.01
N VAL A 61 -24.65 1.73 9.85
CA VAL A 61 -24.24 1.20 11.15
C VAL A 61 -24.06 -0.31 11.04
N TYR A 62 -22.90 -0.79 11.50
CA TYR A 62 -22.50 -2.18 11.51
C TYR A 62 -22.47 -2.68 12.95
N GLY A 63 -22.86 -3.94 13.17
CA GLY A 63 -22.84 -4.54 14.50
C GLY A 63 -23.94 -4.02 15.45
N GLU A 64 -25.11 -3.66 14.93
CA GLU A 64 -26.26 -3.23 15.78
C GLU A 64 -26.66 -4.29 16.83
N ALA A 65 -26.34 -5.56 16.59
CA ALA A 65 -26.54 -6.63 17.57
C ALA A 65 -25.72 -6.44 18.86
N PHE A 66 -24.61 -5.69 18.79
CA PHE A 66 -23.78 -5.33 19.95
C PHE A 66 -24.28 -4.09 20.69
N ALA A 67 -25.34 -3.43 20.20
CA ALA A 67 -25.96 -2.36 20.97
C ALA A 67 -26.66 -2.96 22.19
N ASP A 68 -26.10 -2.76 23.37
CA ASP A 68 -26.75 -3.14 24.62
C ASP A 68 -28.04 -2.31 24.78
N ARG A 69 -29.19 -2.98 24.65
CA ARG A 69 -30.52 -2.37 24.76
C ARG A 69 -30.93 -2.14 26.22
N CYS A 70 -30.22 -2.73 27.17
CA CYS A 70 -30.50 -2.68 28.60
C CYS A 70 -29.59 -1.69 29.35
N ALA A 71 -28.44 -1.32 28.78
CA ALA A 71 -27.57 -0.27 29.28
C ALA A 71 -27.84 1.10 28.65
N ALA A 72 -27.25 2.16 29.21
CA ALA A 72 -27.26 3.49 28.60
C ALA A 72 -26.65 3.41 27.19
N PRO A 73 -27.28 3.98 26.15
CA PRO A 73 -26.80 3.84 24.78
C PRO A 73 -25.39 4.41 24.64
N GLN A 74 -24.40 3.55 24.41
CA GLN A 74 -23.09 4.01 23.97
C GLN A 74 -23.21 4.46 22.51
N ALA A 75 -22.73 5.66 22.20
CA ALA A 75 -22.71 6.14 20.83
C ALA A 75 -21.90 5.16 19.95
N PRO A 76 -22.29 4.86 18.70
CA PRO A 76 -21.46 4.03 17.82
C PRO A 76 -20.07 4.63 17.63
N LEU A 77 -19.04 3.79 17.50
CA LEU A 77 -17.74 4.23 16.99
C LEU A 77 -17.90 4.77 15.58
N VAL A 78 -17.22 5.84 15.22
CA VAL A 78 -17.28 6.42 13.87
C VAL A 78 -15.99 6.09 13.12
N LEU A 79 -16.12 5.23 12.10
CA LEU A 79 -15.04 4.89 11.17
C LEU A 79 -15.20 5.71 9.89
N ALA A 80 -14.23 6.56 9.59
CA ALA A 80 -14.15 7.27 8.31
C ALA A 80 -13.22 6.53 7.34
N VAL A 81 -13.61 6.43 6.07
CA VAL A 81 -12.75 5.95 4.98
C VAL A 81 -12.51 7.09 4.00
N LEU A 82 -11.24 7.39 3.77
CA LEU A 82 -10.76 8.38 2.80
C LEU A 82 -9.87 7.67 1.78
N GLY A 83 -9.73 8.25 0.60
CA GLY A 83 -8.80 7.75 -0.40
C GLY A 83 -9.29 7.78 -1.83
N ASP A 84 -8.82 6.80 -2.58
CA ASP A 84 -9.10 6.62 -3.99
C ASP A 84 -10.19 5.55 -4.26
N SER A 85 -10.17 4.94 -5.45
CA SER A 85 -11.09 3.85 -5.81
C SER A 85 -10.95 2.62 -4.92
N THR A 86 -9.77 2.39 -4.35
CA THR A 86 -9.54 1.32 -3.40
C THR A 86 -10.38 1.54 -2.15
N GLY A 87 -10.28 2.73 -1.53
CA GLY A 87 -11.09 3.09 -0.35
C GLY A 87 -12.60 3.17 -0.65
N ALA A 88 -12.97 3.60 -1.86
CA ALA A 88 -14.36 3.63 -2.29
C ALA A 88 -14.98 2.23 -2.50
N GLY A 89 -14.15 1.19 -2.67
CA GLY A 89 -14.61 -0.18 -2.94
C GLY A 89 -14.98 -0.43 -4.40
N LEU A 90 -14.26 0.18 -5.35
CA LEU A 90 -14.47 -0.12 -6.78
C LEU A 90 -14.03 -1.55 -7.10
N GLY A 91 -14.87 -2.32 -7.80
CA GLY A 91 -14.57 -3.71 -8.17
C GLY A 91 -15.45 -4.76 -7.47
N VAL A 92 -16.28 -4.35 -6.52
CA VAL A 92 -17.29 -5.21 -5.88
C VAL A 92 -18.71 -4.84 -6.28
N ALA A 93 -19.61 -5.83 -6.23
CA ALA A 93 -21.01 -5.64 -6.57
C ALA A 93 -21.87 -5.27 -5.36
N ARG A 94 -21.49 -5.70 -4.14
CA ARG A 94 -22.29 -5.50 -2.93
C ARG A 94 -21.61 -4.53 -1.96
N ALA A 95 -22.39 -3.67 -1.31
CA ALA A 95 -21.91 -2.72 -0.31
C ALA A 95 -21.10 -3.39 0.82
N ARG A 96 -21.56 -4.56 1.30
CA ARG A 96 -20.89 -5.34 2.36
C ARG A 96 -19.51 -5.89 1.98
N GLU A 97 -19.19 -5.91 0.68
CA GLU A 97 -17.90 -6.40 0.16
C GLU A 97 -16.87 -5.28 0.01
N THR A 98 -17.26 -4.02 0.27
CA THR A 98 -16.34 -2.88 0.25
C THR A 98 -15.37 -2.96 1.43
N PRO A 99 -14.15 -2.42 1.30
CA PRO A 99 -13.18 -2.46 2.40
C PRO A 99 -13.69 -1.72 3.64
N GLY A 100 -14.41 -0.61 3.46
CA GLY A 100 -15.03 0.12 4.57
C GLY A 100 -16.05 -0.72 5.33
N ALA A 101 -16.93 -1.45 4.63
CA ALA A 101 -17.91 -2.33 5.27
C ALA A 101 -17.25 -3.48 6.02
N LEU A 102 -16.24 -4.10 5.41
CA LEU A 102 -15.48 -5.20 6.02
C LEU A 102 -14.74 -4.76 7.28
N LEU A 103 -14.10 -3.58 7.23
CA LEU A 103 -13.43 -2.98 8.38
C LEU A 103 -14.44 -2.59 9.47
N ALA A 104 -15.58 -1.99 9.12
CA ALA A 104 -16.61 -1.62 10.08
C ALA A 104 -17.21 -2.84 10.79
N ALA A 105 -17.51 -3.90 10.04
CA ALA A 105 -18.01 -5.16 10.59
C ALA A 105 -16.98 -5.85 11.49
N GLY A 106 -15.71 -5.93 11.05
CA GLY A 106 -14.63 -6.49 11.84
C GLY A 106 -14.36 -5.70 13.12
N LEU A 107 -14.33 -4.37 13.02
CA LEU A 107 -14.14 -3.49 14.17
C LEU A 107 -15.30 -3.60 15.15
N ALA A 108 -16.55 -3.66 14.67
CA ALA A 108 -17.71 -3.80 15.54
C ALA A 108 -17.68 -5.10 16.35
N SER A 109 -17.23 -6.19 15.72
CA SER A 109 -17.05 -7.48 16.39
C SER A 109 -15.94 -7.46 17.45
N VAL A 110 -14.80 -6.82 17.17
CA VAL A 110 -13.68 -6.75 18.12
C VAL A 110 -13.97 -5.77 19.27
N ALA A 111 -14.63 -4.65 18.97
CA ALA A 111 -14.98 -3.65 19.97
C ALA A 111 -16.22 -4.03 20.80
N GLU A 112 -16.96 -5.07 20.38
CA GLU A 112 -18.30 -5.40 20.88
C GLU A 112 -19.20 -4.15 20.96
N ARG A 113 -19.09 -3.27 19.95
CA ARG A 113 -19.75 -1.97 19.90
C ARG A 113 -20.15 -1.63 18.47
N PRO A 114 -21.34 -1.07 18.22
CA PRO A 114 -21.73 -0.66 16.87
C PRO A 114 -20.74 0.33 16.25
N VAL A 115 -20.51 0.20 14.95
CA VAL A 115 -19.62 1.08 14.17
C VAL A 115 -20.43 1.77 13.07
N ARG A 116 -20.47 3.09 13.08
CA ARG A 116 -20.98 3.92 11.99
C ARG A 116 -19.87 4.16 10.96
N LEU A 117 -20.03 3.59 9.77
CA LEU A 117 -19.15 3.83 8.64
C LEU A 117 -19.55 5.09 7.90
N VAL A 118 -18.55 5.93 7.61
CA VAL A 118 -18.64 7.08 6.71
C VAL A 118 -17.57 6.94 5.62
N ASN A 119 -17.97 6.76 4.37
CA ASN A 119 -17.02 6.65 3.25
C ASN A 119 -17.05 7.91 2.40
N VAL A 120 -15.97 8.68 2.45
CA VAL A 120 -15.77 9.90 1.64
C VAL A 120 -14.68 9.71 0.57
N ALA A 121 -14.16 8.49 0.43
CA ALA A 121 -13.20 8.16 -0.62
C ALA A 121 -13.80 8.38 -2.00
N ARG A 122 -12.98 8.86 -2.94
CA ARG A 122 -13.42 9.19 -4.30
C ARG A 122 -12.71 8.31 -5.29
N SER A 123 -13.47 7.60 -6.11
CA SER A 123 -12.90 6.85 -7.23
C SER A 123 -12.05 7.78 -8.11
N GLY A 124 -10.84 7.33 -8.41
CA GLY A 124 -9.85 8.14 -9.12
C GLY A 124 -9.23 9.26 -8.31
N GLY A 125 -9.44 9.40 -7.00
CA GLY A 125 -8.82 10.44 -6.17
C GLY A 125 -7.29 10.32 -6.06
N ARG A 126 -6.60 11.46 -5.86
CA ARG A 126 -5.17 11.60 -5.54
C ARG A 126 -4.98 12.21 -4.17
N SER A 127 -3.76 12.20 -3.64
CA SER A 127 -3.42 12.95 -2.41
C SER A 127 -3.88 14.41 -2.44
N ALA A 128 -3.91 15.05 -3.63
CA ALA A 128 -4.40 16.42 -3.80
C ALA A 128 -5.90 16.60 -3.53
N ASP A 129 -6.68 15.52 -3.56
CA ASP A 129 -8.12 15.52 -3.30
C ASP A 129 -8.45 15.29 -1.81
N LEU A 130 -7.46 14.90 -0.99
CA LEU A 130 -7.64 14.65 0.45
C LEU A 130 -8.17 15.85 1.23
N PRO A 131 -7.81 17.12 0.97
CA PRO A 131 -8.35 18.25 1.72
C PRO A 131 -9.88 18.33 1.67
N GLY A 132 -10.49 18.06 0.51
CA GLY A 132 -11.95 18.05 0.39
C GLY A 132 -12.60 16.85 1.08
N GLN A 133 -11.95 15.68 1.04
CA GLN A 133 -12.42 14.50 1.78
C GLN A 133 -12.30 14.67 3.29
N LEU A 134 -11.22 15.31 3.75
CA LEU A 134 -10.97 15.64 5.15
C LEU A 134 -12.07 16.54 5.70
N GLU A 135 -12.45 17.59 4.96
CA GLU A 135 -13.55 18.47 5.36
C GLU A 135 -14.87 17.71 5.53
N GLN A 136 -15.15 16.75 4.64
CA GLN A 136 -16.35 15.92 4.74
C GLN A 136 -16.27 14.96 5.93
N ALA A 137 -15.13 14.29 6.13
CA ALA A 137 -14.94 13.34 7.23
C ALA A 137 -15.05 14.02 8.60
N LEU A 138 -14.41 15.18 8.80
CA LEU A 138 -14.39 15.87 10.10
C LEU A 138 -15.77 16.32 10.59
N ARG A 139 -16.74 16.55 9.68
CA ARG A 139 -18.14 16.84 10.05
C ARG A 139 -18.78 15.71 10.86
N HIS A 140 -18.25 14.51 10.74
CA HIS A 140 -18.75 13.31 11.40
C HIS A 140 -18.02 12.96 12.70
N ARG A 141 -16.98 13.72 13.07
CA ARG A 141 -16.12 13.48 14.25
C ARG A 141 -15.67 12.01 14.35
N PRO A 142 -14.90 11.51 13.38
CA PRO A 142 -14.46 10.13 13.38
C PRO A 142 -13.57 9.81 14.58
N ASP A 143 -13.79 8.65 15.20
CA ASP A 143 -12.89 8.09 16.21
C ASP A 143 -11.64 7.50 15.53
N ILE A 144 -11.83 6.94 14.34
CA ILE A 144 -10.75 6.39 13.52
C ILE A 144 -10.98 6.64 12.03
N ALA A 145 -9.89 6.91 11.32
CA ALA A 145 -9.87 7.10 9.87
C ALA A 145 -8.92 6.11 9.22
N VAL A 146 -9.39 5.45 8.17
CA VAL A 146 -8.57 4.61 7.29
C VAL A 146 -8.39 5.33 5.96
N ILE A 147 -7.14 5.58 5.57
CA ILE A 147 -6.80 6.24 4.31
C ILE A 147 -6.16 5.22 3.37
N MET A 148 -6.72 5.03 2.18
CA MET A 148 -6.16 4.18 1.12
C MET A 148 -5.94 5.01 -0.14
N ILE A 149 -4.69 5.45 -0.36
CA ILE A 149 -4.37 6.38 -1.45
C ILE A 149 -2.94 6.22 -1.96
N GLY A 150 -2.74 6.48 -3.25
CA GLY A 150 -1.41 6.62 -3.85
C GLY A 150 -1.27 5.94 -5.21
N ALA A 151 -2.15 5.00 -5.55
CA ALA A 151 -2.13 4.36 -6.87
C ALA A 151 -2.29 5.40 -8.00
N ASN A 152 -3.24 6.33 -7.83
CA ASN A 152 -3.47 7.41 -8.79
C ASN A 152 -2.38 8.47 -8.81
N ASP A 153 -1.64 8.65 -7.71
CA ASP A 153 -0.51 9.55 -7.66
C ASP A 153 0.64 9.01 -8.52
N VAL A 154 0.85 7.69 -8.54
CA VAL A 154 1.83 7.06 -9.43
C VAL A 154 1.34 7.07 -10.88
N THR A 155 0.12 6.59 -11.16
CA THR A 155 -0.37 6.45 -12.55
C THR A 155 -0.58 7.77 -13.26
N ARG A 156 -0.89 8.84 -12.51
CA ARG A 156 -1.04 10.20 -13.05
C ARG A 156 0.16 11.11 -12.79
N HIS A 157 1.29 10.52 -12.38
CA HIS A 157 2.59 11.19 -12.27
C HIS A 157 2.56 12.44 -11.36
N SER A 158 1.84 12.36 -10.24
CA SER A 158 1.93 13.37 -9.18
C SER A 158 3.37 13.46 -8.67
N PRO A 159 3.91 14.66 -8.39
CA PRO A 159 5.19 14.78 -7.69
C PRO A 159 5.11 14.10 -6.32
N ALA A 160 5.94 13.09 -6.08
CA ALA A 160 5.87 12.25 -4.88
C ALA A 160 5.95 13.07 -3.58
N GLN A 161 6.82 14.08 -3.54
CA GLN A 161 6.99 14.96 -2.37
C GLN A 161 5.70 15.73 -2.06
N VAL A 162 4.96 16.16 -3.09
CA VAL A 162 3.68 16.85 -2.92
C VAL A 162 2.61 15.90 -2.42
N ALA A 163 2.52 14.71 -3.02
CA ALA A 163 1.54 13.70 -2.63
C ALA A 163 1.74 13.21 -1.18
N VAL A 164 2.99 13.04 -0.77
CA VAL A 164 3.36 12.64 0.60
C VAL A 164 3.09 13.76 1.60
N ARG A 165 3.43 15.02 1.25
CA ARG A 165 3.11 16.17 2.10
C ARG A 165 1.61 16.31 2.34
N GLN A 166 0.80 16.24 1.28
CA GLN A 166 -0.66 16.33 1.36
C GLN A 166 -1.27 15.21 2.21
N LEU A 167 -0.74 13.99 2.11
CA LEU A 167 -1.13 12.89 2.99
C LEU A 167 -0.77 13.18 4.45
N GLY A 168 0.46 13.62 4.71
CA GLY A 168 0.92 13.98 6.06
C GLY A 168 0.09 15.09 6.69
N GLU A 169 -0.26 16.13 5.93
CA GLU A 169 -1.16 17.22 6.35
C GLU A 169 -2.56 16.69 6.71
N ALA A 170 -3.12 15.78 5.91
CA ALA A 170 -4.43 15.18 6.19
C ALA A 170 -4.41 14.32 7.47
N VAL A 171 -3.35 13.53 7.66
CA VAL A 171 -3.15 12.71 8.87
C VAL A 171 -3.02 13.62 10.09
N ALA A 172 -2.16 14.64 10.03
CA ALA A 172 -1.94 15.57 11.14
C ALA A 172 -3.25 16.28 11.53
N ALA A 173 -4.05 16.69 10.55
CA ALA A 173 -5.33 17.33 10.81
C ALA A 173 -6.35 16.38 11.48
N LEU A 174 -6.43 15.12 11.05
CA LEU A 174 -7.26 14.10 11.71
C LEU A 174 -6.80 13.85 13.15
N ARG A 175 -5.50 13.66 13.37
CA ARG A 175 -4.90 13.49 14.71
C ARG A 175 -5.19 14.68 15.61
N ALA A 176 -5.06 15.91 15.11
CA ALA A 176 -5.35 17.14 15.85
C ALA A 176 -6.83 17.26 16.26
N ASN A 177 -7.75 16.54 15.60
CA ASN A 177 -9.17 16.46 15.93
C ASN A 177 -9.52 15.22 16.78
N GLY A 178 -8.53 14.53 17.34
CA GLY A 178 -8.73 13.36 18.22
C GLY A 178 -9.06 12.06 17.48
N CYS A 179 -8.91 12.02 16.15
CA CYS A 179 -9.14 10.82 15.35
C CYS A 179 -7.86 9.98 15.28
N GLU A 180 -7.94 8.67 15.53
CA GLU A 180 -6.88 7.71 15.19
C GLU A 180 -6.77 7.55 13.67
N VAL A 181 -5.56 7.31 13.15
CA VAL A 181 -5.36 7.25 11.70
C VAL A 181 -4.51 6.05 11.31
N VAL A 182 -5.04 5.23 10.41
CA VAL A 182 -4.34 4.11 9.79
C VAL A 182 -4.30 4.32 8.28
N VAL A 183 -3.11 4.24 7.69
CA VAL A 183 -2.93 4.41 6.25
C VAL A 183 -2.50 3.09 5.60
N GLY A 184 -3.33 2.61 4.68
CA GLY A 184 -2.93 1.60 3.71
C GLY A 184 -2.06 2.25 2.64
N THR A 185 -0.75 2.00 2.67
CA THR A 185 0.19 2.67 1.76
C THR A 185 0.02 2.20 0.32
N CYS A 186 0.60 2.97 -0.61
CA CYS A 186 0.51 2.72 -2.04
C CYS A 186 0.79 1.25 -2.39
N PRO A 187 -0.13 0.57 -3.11
CA PRO A 187 0.07 -0.82 -3.49
C PRO A 187 1.23 -0.99 -4.48
N ASP A 188 1.79 -2.20 -4.60
CA ASP A 188 2.82 -2.52 -5.59
C ASP A 188 2.19 -2.65 -6.97
N LEU A 189 2.21 -1.58 -7.77
CA LEU A 189 1.63 -1.57 -9.11
C LEU A 189 2.33 -2.52 -10.09
N GLY A 190 3.49 -3.07 -9.74
CA GLY A 190 4.14 -4.11 -10.53
C GLY A 190 3.50 -5.49 -10.43
N THR A 191 2.47 -5.68 -9.60
CA THR A 191 1.69 -6.93 -9.52
C THR A 191 0.56 -6.97 -10.56
N ILE A 192 0.21 -5.82 -11.16
CA ILE A 192 -0.83 -5.71 -12.17
C ILE A 192 -0.38 -6.44 -13.43
N LYS A 193 -0.99 -7.60 -13.70
CA LYS A 193 -0.60 -8.52 -14.78
C LYS A 193 -0.59 -7.86 -16.18
N PRO A 194 -1.56 -6.99 -16.53
CA PRO A 194 -1.51 -6.21 -17.78
C PRO A 194 -0.25 -5.35 -17.98
N VAL A 195 0.42 -4.92 -16.91
CA VAL A 195 1.65 -4.11 -17.00
C VAL A 195 2.84 -5.01 -17.32
N ARG A 196 3.46 -4.81 -18.49
CA ARG A 196 4.60 -5.62 -18.97
C ARG A 196 5.95 -4.97 -18.63
N PRO A 197 7.06 -5.72 -18.56
CA PRO A 197 8.39 -5.14 -18.46
C PRO A 197 8.82 -4.49 -19.79
N PRO A 198 9.47 -3.31 -19.77
CA PRO A 198 10.09 -2.67 -18.59
C PRO A 198 9.17 -1.81 -17.70
N LEU A 199 7.98 -1.41 -18.15
CA LEU A 199 7.07 -0.55 -17.39
C LEU A 199 6.72 -1.11 -16.01
N ARG A 200 6.59 -2.44 -15.90
CA ARG A 200 6.34 -3.14 -14.63
C ARG A 200 7.41 -2.84 -13.58
N TRP A 201 8.68 -2.79 -13.98
CA TRP A 201 9.78 -2.52 -13.05
C TRP A 201 9.76 -1.08 -12.57
N VAL A 202 9.46 -0.15 -13.47
CA VAL A 202 9.30 1.28 -13.15
C VAL A 202 8.11 1.46 -12.20
N ALA A 203 6.95 0.91 -12.53
CA ALA A 203 5.75 0.99 -11.70
C ALA A 203 5.98 0.46 -10.29
N ARG A 204 6.58 -0.73 -10.16
CA ARG A 204 6.96 -1.32 -8.86
C ARG A 204 7.89 -0.40 -8.07
N ARG A 205 8.91 0.16 -8.72
CA ARG A 205 9.88 1.02 -8.06
C ARG A 205 9.23 2.30 -7.55
N LEU A 206 8.47 2.99 -8.41
CA LEU A 206 7.80 4.23 -8.06
C LEU A 206 6.78 4.03 -6.95
N SER A 207 5.98 2.97 -7.02
CA SER A 207 4.95 2.69 -6.00
C SER A 207 5.56 2.33 -4.65
N ARG A 208 6.66 1.55 -4.62
CA ARG A 208 7.38 1.23 -3.37
C ARG A 208 8.09 2.45 -2.76
N GLN A 209 8.67 3.30 -3.61
CA GLN A 209 9.28 4.56 -3.15
C GLN A 209 8.22 5.49 -2.55
N LEU A 210 7.06 5.62 -3.20
CA LEU A 210 5.94 6.38 -2.66
C LEU A 210 5.47 5.79 -1.32
N ALA A 211 5.26 4.46 -1.24
CA ALA A 211 4.83 3.79 -0.01
C ALA A 211 5.81 4.02 1.15
N ALA A 212 7.13 3.94 0.91
CA ALA A 212 8.14 4.24 1.94
C ALA A 212 8.04 5.68 2.43
N ALA A 213 7.91 6.64 1.51
CA ALA A 213 7.78 8.05 1.86
C ALA A 213 6.46 8.36 2.59
N GLN A 214 5.36 7.69 2.23
CA GLN A 214 4.10 7.76 2.95
C GLN A 214 4.27 7.24 4.39
N THR A 215 4.95 6.11 4.61
CA THR A 215 5.21 5.59 5.95
C THR A 215 5.91 6.61 6.84
N ILE A 216 6.97 7.25 6.33
CA ILE A 216 7.70 8.27 7.11
C ILE A 216 6.75 9.41 7.51
N ALA A 217 6.08 10.02 6.53
CA ALA A 217 5.24 11.19 6.78
C ALA A 217 4.03 10.89 7.68
N VAL A 218 3.41 9.71 7.54
CA VAL A 218 2.26 9.30 8.35
C VAL A 218 2.68 9.07 9.80
N VAL A 219 3.78 8.35 10.03
CA VAL A 219 4.30 8.07 11.38
C VAL A 219 4.76 9.37 12.06
N GLU A 220 5.40 10.28 11.33
CA GLU A 220 5.76 11.60 11.84
C GLU A 220 4.54 12.47 12.16
N ALA A 221 3.45 12.32 11.40
CA ALA A 221 2.18 12.99 11.68
C ALA A 221 1.37 12.32 12.81
N GLY A 222 1.85 11.23 13.40
CA GLY A 222 1.22 10.52 14.52
C GLY A 222 0.18 9.47 14.11
N GLY A 223 0.15 9.06 12.84
CA GLY A 223 -0.65 7.93 12.36
C GLY A 223 0.13 6.61 12.33
N ARG A 224 -0.54 5.54 11.91
CA ARG A 224 0.04 4.21 11.68
C ARG A 224 -0.02 3.85 10.20
N THR A 225 0.90 3.03 9.72
CA THR A 225 0.84 2.52 8.34
C THR A 225 0.82 1.01 8.25
N VAL A 226 0.08 0.52 7.26
CA VAL A 226 0.05 -0.88 6.84
C VAL A 226 0.53 -0.97 5.39
N SER A 227 1.59 -1.73 5.16
CA SER A 227 2.12 -1.97 3.81
C SER A 227 1.27 -2.98 3.03
N LEU A 228 0.26 -2.50 2.31
CA LEU A 228 -0.62 -3.34 1.49
C LEU A 228 0.12 -3.99 0.31
N GLY A 229 0.97 -3.22 -0.38
CA GLY A 229 1.67 -3.68 -1.58
C GLY A 229 2.63 -4.85 -1.34
N SER A 230 3.26 -4.91 -0.17
CA SER A 230 4.15 -6.00 0.19
C SER A 230 3.39 -7.18 0.81
N LEU A 231 2.35 -6.94 1.62
CA LEU A 231 1.52 -8.00 2.24
C LEU A 231 0.77 -8.80 1.19
N LEU A 232 0.12 -8.10 0.27
CA LEU A 232 -0.78 -8.69 -0.70
C LEU A 232 -0.09 -8.97 -2.04
N GLY A 233 1.09 -8.41 -2.28
CA GLY A 233 1.74 -8.45 -3.59
C GLY A 233 1.98 -9.86 -4.15
N PRO A 234 2.54 -10.80 -3.36
CA PRO A 234 2.71 -12.19 -3.80
C PRO A 234 1.37 -12.90 -4.06
N GLU A 235 0.38 -12.67 -3.20
CA GLU A 235 -0.94 -13.29 -3.34
C GLU A 235 -1.68 -12.77 -4.57
N PHE A 236 -1.71 -11.46 -4.80
CA PHE A 236 -2.29 -10.85 -5.99
C PHE A 236 -1.54 -11.26 -7.26
N ALA A 237 -0.22 -11.44 -7.19
CA ALA A 237 0.56 -11.94 -8.32
C ALA A 237 0.26 -13.41 -8.65
N ALA A 238 0.00 -14.24 -7.63
CA ALA A 238 -0.27 -15.67 -7.79
C ALA A 238 -1.73 -15.98 -8.14
N ARG A 239 -2.69 -15.17 -7.68
CA ARG A 239 -4.13 -15.41 -7.74
C ARG A 239 -4.86 -14.33 -8.53
N PRO A 240 -5.14 -14.53 -9.83
CA PRO A 240 -5.88 -13.57 -10.65
C PRO A 240 -7.27 -13.21 -10.11
N GLU A 241 -7.91 -14.11 -9.38
CA GLU A 241 -9.21 -13.93 -8.70
C GLU A 241 -9.18 -12.86 -7.60
N MET A 242 -8.00 -12.43 -7.15
CA MET A 242 -7.83 -11.30 -6.23
C MET A 242 -8.12 -9.95 -6.90
N PHE A 243 -8.17 -9.91 -8.23
CA PHE A 243 -8.55 -8.73 -9.01
C PHE A 243 -9.99 -8.83 -9.54
N ALA A 244 -10.64 -7.69 -9.66
CA ALA A 244 -11.94 -7.56 -10.31
C ALA A 244 -11.82 -7.80 -11.84
N ALA A 245 -12.95 -7.71 -12.54
CA ALA A 245 -13.02 -7.96 -13.98
C ALA A 245 -12.10 -7.07 -14.82
N ASP A 246 -11.71 -5.90 -14.32
CA ASP A 246 -10.76 -5.01 -14.98
C ASP A 246 -9.29 -5.43 -14.85
N ARG A 247 -8.99 -6.43 -14.01
CA ARG A 247 -7.63 -6.91 -13.72
C ARG A 247 -6.73 -5.85 -13.06
N TYR A 248 -7.34 -4.86 -12.40
CA TYR A 248 -6.64 -3.76 -11.75
C TYR A 248 -7.14 -3.53 -10.32
N HIS A 249 -8.45 -3.36 -10.12
CA HIS A 249 -9.00 -3.15 -8.79
C HIS A 249 -9.10 -4.48 -8.02
N PRO A 250 -9.07 -4.47 -6.68
CA PRO A 250 -9.32 -5.69 -5.91
C PRO A 250 -10.73 -6.24 -6.15
N SER A 251 -10.85 -7.57 -6.18
CA SER A 251 -12.15 -8.25 -6.12
C SER A 251 -12.71 -8.24 -4.69
N ALA A 252 -13.90 -8.81 -4.48
CA ALA A 252 -14.44 -9.01 -3.13
C ALA A 252 -13.47 -9.80 -2.22
N GLN A 253 -12.81 -10.82 -2.77
CA GLN A 253 -11.77 -11.57 -2.06
C GLN A 253 -10.52 -10.71 -1.81
N GLY A 254 -10.10 -9.93 -2.81
CA GLY A 254 -8.99 -8.99 -2.67
C GLY A 254 -9.21 -7.98 -1.55
N TYR A 255 -10.41 -7.42 -1.46
CA TYR A 255 -10.79 -6.49 -0.39
C TYR A 255 -10.93 -7.17 0.97
N ALA A 256 -11.46 -8.40 1.03
CA ALA A 256 -11.47 -9.18 2.28
C ALA A 256 -10.07 -9.37 2.84
N THR A 257 -9.10 -9.77 2.01
CA THR A 257 -7.71 -9.94 2.46
C THR A 257 -7.08 -8.61 2.85
N ALA A 258 -7.32 -7.53 2.11
CA ALA A 258 -6.83 -6.21 2.46
C ALA A 258 -7.41 -5.69 3.79
N ALA A 259 -8.71 -5.88 4.01
CA ALA A 259 -9.37 -5.50 5.26
C ALA A 259 -8.82 -6.30 6.44
N MET A 260 -8.61 -7.61 6.29
CA MET A 260 -7.99 -8.47 7.31
C MET A 260 -6.57 -8.06 7.67
N ALA A 261 -5.80 -7.52 6.70
CA ALA A 261 -4.47 -6.99 6.95
C ALA A 261 -4.48 -5.66 7.72
N VAL A 262 -5.50 -4.82 7.51
CA VAL A 262 -5.59 -3.47 8.08
C VAL A 262 -6.27 -3.47 9.45
N LEU A 263 -7.27 -4.34 9.65
CA LEU A 263 -8.08 -4.42 10.86
C LEU A 263 -7.26 -4.52 12.17
N PRO A 264 -6.22 -5.37 12.26
CA PRO A 264 -5.23 -5.34 13.34
C PRO A 264 -4.79 -3.95 13.81
N SER A 265 -4.30 -3.14 12.88
CA SER A 265 -3.76 -1.82 13.20
C SER A 265 -4.86 -0.82 13.56
N VAL A 266 -6.07 -1.01 13.02
CA VAL A 266 -7.26 -0.24 13.40
C VAL A 266 -7.63 -0.51 14.86
N CYS A 267 -7.73 -1.79 15.25
CA CYS A 267 -8.04 -2.17 16.63
C CYS A 267 -6.93 -1.73 17.61
N ALA A 268 -5.67 -1.88 17.22
CA ALA A 268 -4.53 -1.46 18.03
C ALA A 268 -4.44 0.06 18.20
N ALA A 269 -4.88 0.85 17.21
CA ALA A 269 -4.92 2.31 17.32
C ALA A 269 -5.97 2.77 18.35
N LEU A 270 -7.10 2.07 18.42
CA LEU A 270 -8.17 2.33 19.39
C LEU A 270 -7.95 1.67 20.76
N GLY A 271 -6.82 0.99 20.99
CA GLY A 271 -6.55 0.33 22.26
C GLY A 271 -7.48 -0.87 22.56
N LEU A 272 -8.05 -1.50 21.52
CA LEU A 272 -8.99 -2.62 21.66
C LEU A 272 -8.31 -3.99 21.81
N TRP A 273 -6.98 -4.03 21.76
CA TRP A 273 -6.21 -5.20 22.12
C TRP A 273 -5.62 -5.04 23.51
N PRO A 274 -5.60 -6.11 24.33
CA PRO A 274 -4.91 -6.07 25.61
C PRO A 274 -3.47 -5.62 25.37
N GLU A 275 -2.97 -4.72 26.22
CA GLU A 275 -1.53 -4.45 26.26
C GLU A 275 -0.84 -5.79 26.52
N GLU A 276 -0.26 -6.40 25.49
CA GLU A 276 0.72 -7.44 25.69
C GLU A 276 1.80 -6.81 26.57
N GLU A 277 1.92 -7.27 27.82
CA GLU A 277 3.08 -7.02 28.65
C GLU A 277 4.31 -7.13 27.75
N ARG A 278 5.06 -6.02 27.62
CA ARG A 278 6.26 -5.94 26.78
C ARG A 278 7.02 -7.26 26.91
N PRO A 279 7.10 -8.09 25.86
CA PRO A 279 7.83 -9.34 25.96
C PRO A 279 9.26 -9.03 26.37
N SER A 280 9.66 -9.48 27.56
CA SER A 280 11.03 -9.33 28.09
C SER A 280 12.08 -9.96 27.16
N ALA A 281 11.63 -10.81 26.22
CA ALA A 281 12.44 -11.36 25.15
C ALA A 281 11.92 -10.90 23.79
N ALA A 282 12.84 -10.46 22.92
CA ALA A 282 12.55 -10.10 21.54
C ALA A 282 11.79 -11.23 20.82
N VAL A 283 10.52 -10.98 20.49
CA VAL A 283 9.77 -11.83 19.56
C VAL A 283 10.47 -11.74 18.20
N PRO A 284 10.79 -12.86 17.52
CA PRO A 284 11.40 -12.82 16.20
C PRO A 284 10.51 -12.04 15.21
N GLY A 285 10.89 -10.80 14.90
CA GLY A 285 10.19 -9.96 13.93
C GLY A 285 9.72 -8.59 14.42
N GLU A 286 9.82 -8.29 15.71
CA GLU A 286 9.58 -6.93 16.21
C GLU A 286 10.91 -6.19 16.41
N SER A 287 11.04 -4.99 15.84
CA SER A 287 12.25 -4.18 16.00
C SER A 287 11.93 -2.70 16.09
N VAL A 288 12.56 -2.01 17.03
CA VAL A 288 12.52 -0.55 17.13
C VAL A 288 13.64 0.01 16.26
N LEU A 289 13.28 0.75 15.22
CA LEU A 289 14.23 1.30 14.23
C LEU A 289 13.98 2.80 14.06
N PRO A 290 14.99 3.58 13.60
CA PRO A 290 14.73 4.92 13.08
C PRO A 290 13.63 4.85 12.02
N VAL A 291 12.69 5.81 12.03
CA VAL A 291 11.50 5.80 11.15
C VAL A 291 11.86 5.55 9.68
N ALA A 292 12.94 6.15 9.18
CA ALA A 292 13.41 5.96 7.82
C ALA A 292 13.84 4.50 7.52
N LEU A 293 14.48 3.82 8.47
CA LEU A 293 14.88 2.43 8.34
C LEU A 293 13.66 1.50 8.47
N ALA A 294 12.74 1.79 9.39
CA ALA A 294 11.46 1.08 9.49
C ALA A 294 10.65 1.19 8.19
N ALA A 295 10.58 2.39 7.60
CA ALA A 295 9.90 2.64 6.34
C ALA A 295 10.54 1.89 5.15
N ALA A 296 11.87 1.91 5.05
CA ALA A 296 12.58 1.16 4.02
C ALA A 296 12.38 -0.36 4.17
N ALA A 297 12.42 -0.87 5.41
CA ALA A 297 12.15 -2.28 5.70
C ALA A 297 10.69 -2.65 5.37
N ALA A 298 9.73 -1.81 5.75
CA ALA A 298 8.30 -2.01 5.50
C ALA A 298 7.93 -1.94 4.00
N ALA A 299 8.65 -1.15 3.21
CA ALA A 299 8.50 -1.10 1.75
C ALA A 299 9.05 -2.36 1.05
N GLY A 300 10.00 -3.06 1.70
CA GLY A 300 10.61 -4.29 1.20
C GLY A 300 9.96 -5.59 1.70
N ARG A 301 9.22 -5.56 2.82
CA ARG A 301 8.69 -6.76 3.51
C ARG A 301 7.19 -6.72 3.76
N ALA A 302 6.56 -7.86 3.48
CA ALA A 302 5.12 -8.11 3.61
C ALA A 302 4.62 -7.98 5.05
N GLY A 303 3.42 -7.41 5.23
CA GLY A 303 2.69 -7.44 6.51
C GLY A 303 3.35 -6.68 7.65
N THR A 304 4.03 -5.61 7.29
CA THR A 304 4.77 -4.79 8.23
C THR A 304 3.93 -3.59 8.63
N GLU A 305 3.54 -3.55 9.90
CA GLU A 305 2.96 -2.36 10.54
C GLU A 305 4.10 -1.48 11.05
N VAL A 306 3.96 -0.17 10.86
CA VAL A 306 4.88 0.82 11.41
C VAL A 306 4.08 1.82 12.25
N ALA A 307 4.47 1.95 13.52
CA ALA A 307 3.88 2.89 14.47
C ALA A 307 5.00 3.64 15.21
N ALA A 308 4.79 4.91 15.54
CA ALA A 308 5.77 5.68 16.32
C ALA A 308 5.90 5.09 17.74
N VAL A 309 7.13 5.12 18.26
CA VAL A 309 7.41 4.85 19.68
C VAL A 309 8.26 5.98 20.25
N GLU A 310 7.95 6.40 21.47
CA GLU A 310 8.81 7.33 22.21
C GLU A 310 10.06 6.57 22.67
N ALA A 311 11.23 7.00 22.20
CA ALA A 311 12.51 6.56 22.73
C ALA A 311 13.10 7.69 23.56
N GLU A 312 13.48 7.40 24.80
CA GLU A 312 14.10 8.38 25.68
C GLU A 312 15.41 8.92 25.07
N GLY A 313 15.56 10.25 25.04
CA GLY A 313 16.88 10.90 25.06
C GLY A 313 17.56 11.27 23.73
N THR A 314 16.94 11.12 22.56
CA THR A 314 17.54 11.66 21.31
C THR A 314 16.49 12.32 20.43
N GLY A 315 16.76 13.51 19.89
CA GLY A 315 15.83 14.27 19.03
C GLY A 315 15.46 13.62 17.68
N ARG A 316 15.63 12.29 17.54
CA ARG A 316 15.25 11.48 16.39
C ARG A 316 14.08 10.58 16.78
N ARG A 317 13.00 10.58 15.99
CA ARG A 317 11.83 9.74 16.23
C ARG A 317 12.09 8.29 15.81
N TRP A 318 11.60 7.35 16.60
CA TRP A 318 11.73 5.91 16.41
C TRP A 318 10.37 5.29 16.06
N ALA A 319 10.38 4.15 15.39
CA ALA A 319 9.19 3.41 15.05
C ALA A 319 9.32 1.93 15.38
N LEU A 320 8.24 1.36 15.91
CA LEU A 320 8.08 -0.08 16.07
C LEU A 320 7.68 -0.68 14.72
N LEU A 321 8.50 -1.61 14.26
CA LEU A 321 8.23 -2.50 13.15
C LEU A 321 7.55 -3.74 13.71
N ARG A 322 6.28 -4.02 13.37
CA ARG A 322 5.62 -5.29 13.72
C ARG A 322 5.38 -6.11 12.47
N HIS A 323 5.79 -7.37 12.50
CA HIS A 323 5.46 -8.36 11.48
C HIS A 323 4.27 -9.19 11.95
N ARG A 324 3.05 -8.93 11.43
CA ARG A 324 1.86 -9.71 11.79
C ARG A 324 1.50 -10.69 10.67
N LEU A 325 1.76 -11.97 10.94
CA LEU A 325 1.31 -13.24 10.34
C LEU A 325 1.14 -13.38 8.81
N ARG A 326 1.84 -14.38 8.26
CA ARG A 326 1.43 -15.14 7.05
C ARG A 326 0.33 -16.13 7.47
N VAL A 327 -0.88 -15.99 6.95
CA VAL A 327 -1.87 -17.08 7.00
C VAL A 327 -1.78 -17.83 5.67
N GLY A 328 -1.26 -19.06 5.69
CA GLY A 328 -1.40 -20.01 4.57
C GLY A 328 -0.26 -20.10 3.56
N ALA A 329 1.01 -20.14 4.00
CA ALA A 329 2.09 -20.67 3.16
C ALA A 329 3.06 -21.49 4.03
N GLU A 330 3.05 -22.81 3.87
CA GLU A 330 4.19 -23.64 4.26
C GLU A 330 5.46 -23.00 3.69
N ALA A 331 6.46 -22.82 4.56
CA ALA A 331 7.79 -22.46 4.09
C ALA A 331 8.24 -23.54 3.11
N PRO A 332 8.93 -23.19 2.00
CA PRO A 332 9.64 -24.21 1.25
C PRO A 332 10.68 -24.79 2.22
N THR A 333 10.46 -26.04 2.64
CA THR A 333 11.49 -26.85 3.26
C THR A 333 12.68 -26.83 2.32
N GLU A 334 13.77 -26.22 2.76
CA GLU A 334 15.07 -26.46 2.13
C GLU A 334 15.27 -27.97 2.09
N PRO A 335 15.67 -28.56 0.94
CA PRO A 335 16.02 -29.97 0.92
C PRO A 335 17.21 -30.14 1.85
N GLY A 336 16.95 -30.75 3.00
CA GLY A 336 17.97 -31.15 3.96
C GLY A 336 19.01 -31.99 3.25
N ALA A 337 20.27 -31.63 3.45
CA ALA A 337 21.40 -32.46 3.08
C ALA A 337 21.21 -33.83 3.74
N ASP A 338 20.94 -34.83 2.90
CA ASP A 338 20.82 -36.23 3.26
C ASP A 338 22.18 -36.77 3.75
N PRO A 339 22.37 -37.08 5.05
CA PRO A 339 23.57 -37.72 5.54
C PRO A 339 23.29 -39.23 5.56
N GLY A 340 23.26 -39.84 4.38
CA GLY A 340 22.66 -41.17 4.25
C GLY A 340 23.04 -41.98 3.03
N ASN A 341 24.29 -41.91 2.55
CA ASN A 341 24.78 -42.91 1.60
C ASN A 341 26.10 -43.55 2.07
N THR A 342 25.98 -44.43 3.07
CA THR A 342 26.91 -45.53 3.28
C THR A 342 26.53 -46.66 2.32
N SER A 343 27.17 -46.71 1.16
CA SER A 343 27.20 -47.93 0.33
C SER A 343 28.59 -48.54 0.43
N ALA A 344 28.72 -49.48 1.36
CA ALA A 344 29.81 -50.43 1.41
C ALA A 344 29.67 -51.43 0.26
N SER A 345 30.68 -51.50 -0.59
CA SER A 345 30.84 -52.56 -1.59
C SER A 345 32.10 -53.36 -1.28
N SER A 346 31.92 -54.49 -0.60
CA SER A 346 32.76 -55.70 -0.66
C SER A 346 31.89 -56.76 -1.37
N HIS A 347 32.31 -57.70 -2.21
CA HIS A 347 33.55 -58.41 -2.57
C HIS A 347 33.28 -58.96 -4.02
N ALA A 348 34.16 -59.58 -4.83
CA ALA A 348 35.33 -60.43 -4.64
C ALA A 348 36.09 -60.56 -5.98
N GLY A 349 37.34 -61.03 -5.92
CA GLY A 349 37.87 -61.97 -6.93
C GLY A 349 38.95 -61.45 -7.86
N ALA A 350 40.21 -61.54 -7.42
CA ALA A 350 41.35 -61.71 -8.32
C ALA A 350 41.94 -63.10 -8.05
N GLY A 351 41.84 -63.97 -9.05
CA GLY A 351 42.45 -65.29 -9.13
C GLY A 351 42.67 -65.61 -10.62
N ASP A 352 43.91 -65.99 -10.91
CA ASP A 352 44.49 -66.55 -12.14
C ASP A 352 44.75 -65.63 -13.36
N GLY A 353 46.05 -65.50 -13.67
CA GLY A 353 46.62 -64.90 -14.88
C GLY A 353 47.97 -64.25 -14.66
#